data_AF-A0A1I2PK81-F1
#
_entry.id   AF-A0A1I2PK81-F1
#
_cell.length_a   1.000
_cell.length_b   1.000
_cell.length_c   1.000
_cell.angle_alpha   90.00
_cell.angle_beta   90.00
_cell.angle_gamma   90.00
#
_symmetry.space_group_name_H-M   'P 1'
#
loop_
_entity.id
_entity.type
_entity.pdbx_description
1 polymer ?
#
loop_
_entity_poly.entity_id
_entity_poly.type
_entity_poly.pdbx_seq_one_letter_code
_entity_poly.pdbx_strand_id
1 'polypeptide(L)'
;MKCSKEALQAFLDGELQQNEIEAVRRHLGCCPACRQELSRLRLLWLELQQDEKIEIPPELPFIRQQAIARAKAIIQETKDTEDVEQRPGISLWEAQKLAWQPALAGVSRIPGPRQLGRLAKATGRELPAVFRGVSAVVGRIVGKRRDQR
;
A
#
# COMPACT_ATOMS: atom_id res chain seq x y z
N MET A 1 -4.77 17.72 -31.38
CA MET A 1 -4.27 17.20 -30.09
C MET A 1 -2.75 17.28 -30.10
N LYS A 2 -2.11 17.60 -28.96
CA LYS A 2 -0.64 17.57 -28.84
C LYS A 2 -0.19 16.10 -28.67
N CYS A 3 1.04 15.79 -29.07
CA CYS A 3 1.65 14.49 -28.81
C CYS A 3 1.88 14.36 -27.29
N SER A 4 1.01 13.62 -26.59
CA SER A 4 1.14 13.33 -25.17
C SER A 4 1.25 11.82 -24.94
N LYS A 5 2.24 11.42 -24.16
CA LYS A 5 2.42 10.01 -23.78
C LYS A 5 1.31 9.54 -22.83
N GLU A 6 0.92 10.40 -21.90
CA GLU A 6 -0.17 10.13 -20.94
C GLU A 6 -1.48 9.83 -21.68
N ALA A 7 -1.79 10.59 -22.73
CA ALA A 7 -2.98 10.34 -23.54
C ALA A 7 -2.93 9.01 -24.31
N LEU A 8 -1.74 8.56 -24.74
CA LEU A 8 -1.57 7.25 -25.38
C LEU A 8 -1.69 6.11 -24.37
N GLN A 9 -1.21 6.30 -23.14
CA GLN A 9 -1.36 5.34 -22.04
C GLN A 9 -2.83 5.21 -21.63
N ALA A 10 -3.51 6.32 -21.31
CA ALA A 10 -4.94 6.33 -21.00
C ALA A 10 -5.79 5.72 -22.12
N PHE A 11 -5.39 5.90 -23.39
CA PHE A 11 -6.02 5.24 -24.52
C PHE A 11 -5.83 3.71 -24.52
N LEU A 12 -4.67 3.20 -24.11
CA LEU A 12 -4.41 1.76 -23.97
C LEU A 12 -5.12 1.17 -22.76
N ASP A 13 -5.16 1.90 -21.65
CA ASP A 13 -5.80 1.48 -20.40
C ASP A 13 -7.34 1.57 -20.48
N GLY A 14 -7.88 2.22 -21.52
CA GLY A 14 -9.32 2.35 -21.74
C GLY A 14 -10.00 3.42 -20.87
N GLU A 15 -9.24 4.37 -20.35
CA GLU A 15 -9.68 5.38 -19.39
C GLU A 15 -10.23 6.67 -20.05
N LEU A 16 -10.09 6.79 -21.37
CA LEU A 16 -10.52 7.98 -22.12
C LEU A 16 -12.02 7.99 -22.42
N GLN A 17 -12.61 9.19 -22.43
CA GLN A 17 -13.99 9.38 -22.90
C GLN A 17 -14.10 9.28 -24.43
N GLN A 18 -15.31 9.07 -24.95
CA GLN A 18 -15.55 8.81 -26.37
C GLN A 18 -15.03 9.92 -27.30
N ASN A 19 -15.21 11.18 -26.92
CA ASN A 19 -14.69 12.36 -27.60
C ASN A 19 -13.14 12.39 -27.65
N GLU A 20 -12.49 11.97 -26.58
CA GLU A 20 -11.03 11.90 -26.45
C GLU A 20 -10.46 10.74 -27.28
N ILE A 21 -11.14 9.58 -27.27
CA ILE A 21 -10.82 8.42 -28.11
C ILE A 21 -10.81 8.82 -29.59
N GLU A 22 -11.82 9.55 -30.06
CA GLU A 22 -11.87 10.03 -31.44
C GLU A 22 -10.76 11.04 -31.77
N ALA A 23 -10.42 11.91 -30.82
CA ALA A 23 -9.32 12.86 -30.98
C ALA A 23 -7.97 12.14 -31.10
N VAL A 24 -7.73 11.11 -30.27
CA VAL A 24 -6.53 10.27 -30.33
C VAL A 24 -6.48 9.49 -31.64
N ARG A 25 -7.57 8.85 -32.07
CA ARG A 25 -7.64 8.11 -33.35
C ARG A 25 -7.32 9.00 -34.55
N ARG A 26 -7.90 10.21 -34.60
CA ARG A 26 -7.58 11.20 -35.65
C ARG A 26 -6.10 11.58 -35.61
N HIS A 27 -5.54 11.81 -34.42
CA HIS A 27 -4.13 12.15 -34.27
C HIS A 27 -3.20 11.01 -34.74
N LEU A 28 -3.52 9.76 -34.40
CA LEU A 28 -2.79 8.57 -34.85
C LEU A 28 -2.84 8.39 -36.37
N GLY A 29 -3.90 8.86 -37.05
CA GLY A 29 -3.97 8.89 -38.51
C GLY A 29 -2.90 9.79 -39.14
N CYS A 30 -2.59 10.93 -38.50
CA CYS A 30 -1.69 11.95 -39.06
C CYS A 30 -0.27 11.92 -38.49
N CYS A 31 -0.04 11.34 -37.31
CA CYS A 31 1.25 11.41 -36.60
C CYS A 31 1.97 10.05 -36.56
N PRO A 32 3.03 9.84 -37.37
CA PRO A 32 3.79 8.59 -37.37
C PRO A 32 4.54 8.34 -36.04
N ALA A 33 5.03 9.39 -35.38
CA ALA A 33 5.74 9.25 -34.11
C ALA A 33 4.84 8.69 -32.99
N CYS A 34 3.61 9.18 -32.88
CA CYS A 34 2.66 8.65 -31.91
C CYS A 34 2.19 7.23 -32.24
N ARG A 35 2.12 6.84 -33.52
CA ARG A 35 1.88 5.44 -33.90
C ARG A 35 3.00 4.53 -33.43
N GLN A 36 4.26 4.95 -33.63
CA GLN A 36 5.41 4.17 -33.19
C GLN A 36 5.45 4.04 -31.66
N GLU A 37 5.18 5.13 -30.93
CA GLU A 37 5.12 5.09 -29.47
C GLU A 37 3.99 4.19 -28.97
N LEU A 38 2.80 4.25 -29.58
CA LEU A 38 1.69 3.36 -29.24
C LEU A 38 2.05 1.88 -29.46
N SER A 39 2.71 1.56 -30.58
CA SER A 39 3.20 0.19 -30.84
C SER A 39 4.22 -0.25 -29.80
N ARG A 40 5.15 0.64 -29.39
CA ARG A 40 6.12 0.35 -28.33
C ARG A 40 5.44 0.06 -26.99
N LEU A 41 4.45 0.87 -26.60
CA LEU A 41 3.70 0.67 -25.36
C LEU A 41 2.92 -0.66 -25.38
N ARG A 42 2.33 -1.03 -26.52
CA ARG A 42 1.64 -2.33 -26.68
C ARG A 42 2.57 -3.52 -26.50
N LEU A 43 3.79 -3.45 -27.05
CA LEU A 43 4.78 -4.51 -26.88
C LEU A 43 5.16 -4.71 -25.41
N LEU A 44 5.41 -3.61 -24.68
CA LEU A 44 5.68 -3.68 -23.23
C LEU A 44 4.52 -4.31 -22.46
N TRP A 45 3.28 -3.98 -22.83
CA TRP A 45 2.09 -4.57 -22.22
C TRP A 45 2.02 -6.10 -22.45
N LEU A 46 2.35 -6.56 -23.66
CA LEU A 46 2.39 -7.99 -23.98
C LEU A 46 3.51 -8.73 -23.23
N GLU A 47 4.66 -8.09 -23.04
CA GLU A 47 5.75 -8.64 -22.23
C GLU A 47 5.35 -8.76 -20.76
N LEU A 48 4.67 -7.75 -20.21
CA LEU A 48 4.18 -7.74 -18.83
C LEU A 48 3.03 -8.73 -18.57
N GLN A 49 2.19 -9.00 -19.58
CA GLN A 49 1.12 -10.00 -19.51
C GLN A 49 1.64 -11.44 -19.49
N GLN A 50 2.94 -11.66 -19.64
CA GLN A 50 3.51 -12.98 -19.43
C GLN A 50 3.46 -13.28 -17.94
N ASP A 51 2.37 -13.95 -17.54
CA ASP A 51 2.18 -14.45 -16.18
C ASP A 51 3.30 -15.44 -15.87
N GLU A 52 4.38 -14.95 -15.25
CA GLU A 52 5.31 -15.81 -14.55
C GLU A 52 4.53 -16.42 -13.40
N LYS A 53 4.16 -17.70 -13.54
CA LYS A 53 3.49 -18.44 -12.47
C LYS A 53 4.48 -18.60 -11.33
N ILE A 54 4.42 -17.67 -10.37
CA ILE A 54 5.16 -17.79 -9.13
C ILE A 54 4.51 -18.92 -8.34
N GLU A 55 5.20 -20.05 -8.25
CA GLU A 55 4.80 -21.14 -7.37
C GLU A 55 4.84 -20.65 -5.93
N ILE A 56 3.71 -20.70 -5.24
CA ILE A 56 3.61 -20.34 -3.84
C ILE A 56 4.28 -21.47 -3.05
N PRO A 57 5.34 -21.22 -2.27
CA PRO A 57 6.00 -22.26 -1.49
C PRO A 57 4.99 -22.97 -0.56
N PRO A 58 4.97 -24.33 -0.54
CA PRO A 58 3.97 -25.10 0.18
C PRO A 58 4.03 -24.92 1.70
N GLU A 59 5.14 -24.38 2.23
CA GLU A 59 5.33 -24.10 3.64
C GLU A 59 4.64 -22.80 4.08
N LEU A 60 4.36 -21.86 3.17
CA LEU A 60 3.79 -20.55 3.52
C LEU A 60 2.46 -20.63 4.29
N PRO A 61 1.50 -21.49 3.91
CA PRO A 61 0.27 -21.67 4.68
C PRO A 61 0.55 -22.12 6.12
N PHE A 62 1.51 -23.03 6.30
CA PHE A 62 1.90 -23.52 7.61
C PHE A 62 2.57 -22.42 8.45
N ILE A 63 3.50 -21.66 7.87
CA ILE A 63 4.16 -20.52 8.53
C ILE A 63 3.11 -19.48 8.96
N ARG A 64 2.12 -19.19 8.10
CA ARG A 64 1.01 -18.28 8.42
C ARG A 64 0.18 -18.81 9.60
N GLN A 65 -0.21 -20.07 9.59
CA GLN A 65 -0.99 -20.68 10.67
C GLN A 65 -0.23 -20.64 12.00
N GLN A 66 1.07 -20.93 11.98
CA GLN A 66 1.91 -20.87 13.17
C GLN A 66 2.00 -19.45 13.74
N ALA A 67 2.18 -18.45 12.87
CA ALA A 67 2.21 -17.05 13.28
C ALA A 67 0.87 -16.61 13.90
N ILE A 68 -0.25 -16.98 13.30
CA ILE A 68 -1.60 -16.69 13.82
C ILE A 68 -1.83 -17.37 15.17
N ALA A 69 -1.46 -18.65 15.31
CA ALA A 69 -1.63 -19.40 16.54
C ALA A 69 -0.82 -18.79 17.70
N ARG A 70 0.45 -18.43 17.44
CA ARG A 70 1.30 -17.74 18.42
C ARG A 70 0.72 -16.39 18.84
N ALA A 71 0.26 -15.58 17.89
CA ALA A 71 -0.37 -14.29 18.20
C ALA A 71 -1.63 -14.46 19.07
N LYS A 72 -2.46 -15.47 18.78
CA LYS A 72 -3.65 -15.78 19.60
C LYS A 72 -3.29 -16.26 21.00
N ALA A 73 -2.26 -17.09 21.15
CA ALA A 73 -1.78 -17.57 22.44
C ALA A 73 -1.30 -16.41 23.33
N ILE A 74 -0.50 -15.49 22.77
CA ILE A 74 -0.07 -14.27 23.48
C ILE A 74 -1.29 -13.46 23.94
N ILE A 75 -2.28 -13.26 23.07
CA ILE A 75 -3.50 -12.53 23.44
C ILE A 75 -4.27 -13.25 24.55
N GLN A 76 -4.34 -14.57 24.52
CA GLN A 76 -5.06 -15.36 25.52
C GLN A 76 -4.34 -15.34 26.88
N GLU A 77 -3.01 -15.54 26.89
CA GLU A 77 -2.17 -15.44 28.08
C GLU A 77 -2.30 -14.06 28.76
N THR A 78 -2.37 -12.98 27.97
CA THR A 78 -2.60 -11.61 28.49
C THR A 78 -4.03 -11.32 28.97
N LYS A 79 -4.99 -12.19 28.63
CA LYS A 79 -6.39 -12.11 29.12
C LYS A 79 -6.59 -12.90 30.40
N ASP A 80 -5.90 -14.03 30.54
CA ASP A 80 -6.00 -14.92 31.70
C ASP A 80 -5.19 -14.41 32.90
N THR A 81 -4.27 -13.47 32.70
CA THR A 81 -3.62 -12.70 33.78
C THR A 81 -4.47 -11.48 34.16
N GLU A 82 -5.19 -11.56 35.29
CA GLU A 82 -6.05 -10.50 35.86
C GLU A 82 -5.28 -9.32 36.51
N ASP A 83 -3.97 -9.18 36.29
CA ASP A 83 -3.20 -8.03 36.77
C ASP A 83 -3.24 -6.87 35.77
N VAL A 84 -4.14 -5.93 36.07
CA VAL A 84 -4.56 -4.81 35.20
C VAL A 84 -3.48 -3.72 34.99
N GLU A 85 -2.39 -3.67 35.75
CA GLU A 85 -1.56 -2.46 35.79
C GLU A 85 -0.24 -2.48 35.01
N GLN A 86 0.24 -3.62 34.51
CA GLN A 86 1.55 -3.67 33.82
C GLN A 86 1.52 -4.59 32.60
N ARG A 87 0.75 -4.19 31.59
CA ARG A 87 0.78 -4.83 30.26
C ARG A 87 1.89 -4.21 29.42
N PRO A 88 3.02 -4.90 29.13
CA PRO A 88 3.78 -4.63 27.92
C PRO A 88 3.04 -5.30 26.76
N GLY A 89 1.80 -4.88 26.51
CA GLY A 89 1.13 -5.25 25.28
C GLY A 89 1.93 -4.62 24.17
N ILE A 90 2.55 -5.44 23.31
CA ILE A 90 3.17 -4.97 22.06
C ILE A 90 2.14 -4.05 21.44
N SER A 91 2.44 -2.74 21.46
CA SER A 91 1.43 -1.76 21.06
C SER A 91 1.04 -2.12 19.62
N LEU A 92 -0.23 -1.92 19.25
CA LEU A 92 -0.68 -2.15 17.86
C LEU A 92 0.28 -1.52 16.84
N TRP A 93 0.92 -0.41 17.24
CA TRP A 93 1.97 0.27 16.51
C TRP A 93 3.26 -0.53 16.31
N GLU A 94 3.75 -1.23 17.33
CA GLU A 94 4.93 -2.10 17.22
C GLU A 94 4.64 -3.35 16.37
N ALA A 95 3.45 -3.94 16.53
CA ALA A 95 3.00 -5.04 15.69
C ALA A 95 2.89 -4.61 14.21
N GLN A 96 2.38 -3.40 13.96
CA GLN A 96 2.28 -2.84 12.61
C GLN A 96 3.67 -2.55 12.02
N LYS A 97 4.64 -2.05 12.80
CA LYS A 97 6.02 -1.88 12.31
C LYS A 97 6.66 -3.20 11.87
N LEU A 98 6.47 -4.27 12.66
CA LEU A 98 7.02 -5.59 12.35
C LEU A 98 6.41 -6.19 11.08
N ALA A 99 5.10 -6.01 10.87
CA ALA A 99 4.42 -6.49 9.67
C ALA A 99 4.94 -5.84 8.37
N TRP A 100 5.50 -4.63 8.44
CA TRP A 100 6.03 -3.90 7.28
C TRP A 100 7.52 -4.19 7.00
N GLN A 101 8.24 -4.90 7.88
CA GLN A 101 9.67 -5.21 7.65
C GLN A 101 9.95 -5.96 6.34
N PRO A 102 9.17 -6.99 5.94
CA PRO A 102 9.41 -7.69 4.67
C PRO A 102 9.19 -6.78 3.47
N ALA A 103 8.18 -5.90 3.53
CA ALA A 103 7.91 -4.92 2.48
C ALA A 103 9.07 -3.91 2.34
N LEU A 104 9.58 -3.39 3.47
CA LEU A 104 10.74 -2.49 3.49
C LEU A 104 12.02 -3.16 2.98
N ALA A 105 12.23 -4.45 3.27
CA ALA A 105 13.34 -5.22 2.72
C ALA A 105 13.23 -5.36 1.19
N GLY A 106 12.01 -5.56 0.67
CA GLY A 106 11.73 -5.61 -0.77
C GLY A 106 11.99 -4.29 -1.51
N VAL A 107 11.76 -3.13 -0.87
CA VAL A 107 12.02 -1.81 -1.45
C VAL A 107 13.49 -1.63 -1.86
N SER A 108 14.42 -2.28 -1.16
CA SER A 108 15.85 -2.24 -1.50
C SER A 108 16.22 -2.96 -2.81
N ARG A 109 15.33 -3.83 -3.32
CA ARG A 109 15.53 -4.59 -4.55
C ARG A 109 14.96 -3.91 -5.80
N ILE A 110 14.27 -2.78 -5.65
CA ILE A 110 13.71 -2.02 -6.77
C ILE A 110 14.84 -1.16 -7.40
N PRO A 111 15.17 -1.34 -8.69
CA PRO A 111 16.19 -0.53 -9.36
C PRO A 111 15.72 0.92 -9.52
N GLY A 112 16.40 1.85 -8.84
CA GLY A 112 16.14 3.31 -8.85
C GLY A 112 16.44 4.04 -7.52
N PRO A 113 17.45 3.63 -6.71
CA PRO A 113 17.49 3.89 -5.26
C PRO A 113 17.70 5.35 -4.81
N ARG A 114 17.87 6.31 -5.74
CA ARG A 114 18.21 7.70 -5.36
C ARG A 114 17.03 8.55 -4.89
N GLN A 115 15.77 8.15 -5.14
CA GLN A 115 14.61 8.91 -4.69
C GLN A 115 13.96 8.37 -3.40
N LEU A 116 13.98 7.04 -3.18
CA LEU A 116 13.39 6.43 -2.00
C LEU A 116 14.21 6.62 -0.70
N GLY A 117 15.54 6.78 -0.82
CA GLY A 117 16.40 7.08 0.34
C GLY A 117 16.08 8.41 1.03
N ARG A 118 15.44 9.36 0.35
CA ARG A 118 14.96 10.63 0.96
C ARG A 118 13.64 10.44 1.70
N LEU A 119 12.75 9.57 1.22
CA LEU A 119 11.49 9.27 1.90
C LEU A 119 11.73 8.51 3.20
N ALA A 120 12.62 7.51 3.20
CA ALA A 120 12.96 6.77 4.42
C ALA A 120 13.62 7.65 5.51
N LYS A 121 14.40 8.67 5.13
CA LYS A 121 14.95 9.67 6.08
C LYS A 121 13.92 10.69 6.56
N ALA A 122 12.90 10.99 5.77
CA ALA A 122 11.83 11.92 6.14
C ALA A 122 10.76 11.27 7.03
N THR A 123 10.43 10.00 6.81
CA THR A 123 9.42 9.27 7.60
C THR A 123 9.97 8.66 8.91
N GLY A 124 11.27 8.81 9.17
CA GLY A 124 11.89 8.37 10.43
C GLY A 124 11.50 9.21 11.65
N ARG A 125 10.81 10.35 11.48
CA ARG A 125 10.36 11.19 12.60
C ARG A 125 8.90 11.64 12.59
N GLU A 126 8.22 11.66 11.45
CA GLU A 126 6.80 12.05 11.38
C GLU A 126 6.12 11.23 10.26
N LEU A 127 5.04 10.52 10.57
CA LEU A 127 4.17 9.86 9.57
C LEU A 127 2.85 10.64 9.43
N PRO A 128 2.13 10.49 8.29
CA PRO A 128 1.26 11.51 7.70
C PRO A 128 0.03 11.88 8.52
N ALA A 129 -0.37 13.15 8.41
CA ALA A 129 -1.48 13.81 9.11
C ALA A 129 -2.90 13.21 8.93
N VAL A 130 -3.03 12.04 8.30
CA VAL A 130 -4.34 11.38 8.05
C VAL A 130 -4.95 10.83 9.35
N PHE A 131 -4.18 10.69 10.43
CA PHE A 131 -4.65 10.12 11.71
C PHE A 131 -5.12 11.13 12.78
N ARG A 132 -5.11 12.46 12.53
CA ARG A 132 -5.62 13.43 13.53
C ARG A 132 -7.12 13.35 13.78
N GLY A 133 -7.89 12.62 12.98
CA GLY A 133 -9.35 12.59 13.04
C GLY A 133 -9.97 11.72 14.15
N VAL A 134 -9.23 10.84 14.81
CA VAL A 134 -9.84 9.82 15.71
C VAL A 134 -9.76 10.20 17.20
N SER A 135 -9.02 11.25 17.58
CA SER A 135 -8.83 11.65 18.99
C SER A 135 -9.97 12.47 19.60
N ALA A 136 -11.04 12.80 18.86
CA ALA A 136 -12.12 13.66 19.37
C ALA A 136 -13.23 12.92 20.16
N VAL A 137 -13.24 11.58 20.21
CA VAL A 137 -14.37 10.83 20.79
C VAL A 137 -14.13 10.33 22.23
N VAL A 138 -12.92 10.40 22.77
CA VAL A 138 -12.60 9.80 24.09
C VAL A 138 -12.92 10.73 25.28
N GLY A 139 -13.16 12.03 25.07
CA GLY A 139 -13.38 13.00 26.15
C GLY A 139 -14.73 12.96 26.85
N ARG A 140 -15.71 12.15 26.39
CA ARG A 140 -17.11 12.28 26.87
C ARG A 140 -17.55 11.21 27.89
N ILE A 141 -16.69 10.25 28.27
CA ILE A 141 -17.07 9.14 29.15
C ILE A 141 -16.55 9.28 30.61
N VAL A 142 -15.63 10.21 30.90
CA VAL A 142 -14.96 10.30 32.23
C VAL A 142 -15.58 11.35 33.19
N GLY A 143 -16.63 12.08 32.80
CA GLY A 143 -17.12 13.25 33.55
C GLY A 143 -18.26 13.05 34.56
N LYS A 144 -18.73 11.83 34.85
CA LYS A 144 -20.00 11.66 35.59
C LYS A 144 -19.93 10.69 36.78
N ARG A 145 -18.96 10.87 37.68
CA ARG A 145 -19.01 10.34 39.07
C ARG A 145 -18.18 11.20 40.02
N ARG A 146 -18.65 12.40 40.33
CA ARG A 146 -18.25 13.11 41.56
C ARG A 146 -19.30 14.12 41.95
N ASP A 147 -20.42 13.62 42.48
CA ASP A 147 -21.30 14.44 43.31
C ASP A 147 -22.04 13.53 44.28
N GLN A 148 -21.54 13.49 45.52
CA GLN A 148 -22.22 13.09 46.76
C GLN A 148 -21.22 13.21 47.90
N ARG A 149 -21.16 14.40 48.49
CA ARG A 149 -20.88 14.63 49.91
C ARG A 149 -21.49 15.96 50.32
#